data_AF-A0A183GQ17-F1
#
_entry.id   AF-A0A183GQ17-F1
#
_cell.length_a   1.000
_cell.length_b   1.000
_cell.length_c   1.000
_cell.angle_alpha   90.00
_cell.angle_beta   90.00
_cell.angle_gamma   90.00
#
_symmetry.space_group_name_H-M   'P 1'
#
loop_
_entity.id
_entity.type
_entity.pdbx_description
1 polymer ?
#
loop_
_entity_poly.entity_id
_entity_poly.type
_entity_poly.pdbx_seq_one_letter_code
_entity_poly.pdbx_strand_id
1 'polypeptide(L)'
;MAADGRCESEGSREEVAVSCVSGDRTADNWQEYQKAKKAAKKAVAVAKATHYGDVYRELESRDGERYLYRLPKTRHRQTDDIGKFVGINDESGHLLTDRKKALK
;
A
#
# COMPACT_ATOMS: atom_id res chain seq x y z
N MET A 1 -26.79 6.62 -24.23
CA MET A 1 -26.63 5.28 -24.83
C MET A 1 -25.59 5.37 -25.93
N ALA A 2 -24.42 4.76 -25.71
CA ALA A 2 -23.50 4.22 -26.70
C ALA A 2 -22.41 3.51 -25.88
N ALA A 3 -22.45 2.18 -25.87
CA ALA A 3 -21.36 1.36 -25.39
C ALA A 3 -20.48 1.06 -26.61
N ASP A 4 -19.18 1.31 -26.49
CA ASP A 4 -18.20 0.58 -27.30
C ASP A 4 -16.88 0.54 -26.54
N GLY A 5 -16.53 -0.67 -26.13
CA GLY A 5 -15.30 -0.97 -25.41
C GLY A 5 -14.19 -1.31 -26.40
N ARG A 6 -12.99 -0.81 -26.09
CA ARG A 6 -11.76 -1.55 -26.37
C ARG A 6 -10.67 -1.09 -25.41
N CYS A 7 -10.48 -1.88 -24.36
CA CYS A 7 -9.31 -1.85 -23.51
C CYS A 7 -8.28 -2.74 -24.21
N GLU A 8 -7.40 -2.13 -25.01
CA GLU A 8 -6.27 -2.83 -25.61
C GLU A 8 -5.21 -2.99 -24.52
N SER A 9 -5.11 -4.20 -24.01
CA SER A 9 -4.05 -4.64 -23.12
C SER A 9 -2.76 -4.81 -23.91
N GLU A 10 -1.91 -3.78 -23.95
CA GLU A 10 -0.51 -3.97 -24.34
C GLU A 10 0.30 -4.15 -23.07
N GLY A 11 0.53 -5.43 -22.75
CA GLY A 11 1.47 -5.88 -21.75
C GLY A 11 2.89 -5.48 -22.14
N SER A 12 3.26 -4.24 -21.87
CA SER A 12 4.67 -3.81 -21.90
C SER A 12 5.31 -4.00 -20.52
N ARG A 13 4.94 -5.07 -19.81
CA ARG A 13 5.35 -5.30 -18.43
C ARG A 13 6.60 -6.18 -18.30
N GLU A 14 7.14 -6.73 -19.37
CA GLU A 14 8.21 -7.72 -19.21
C GLU A 14 9.12 -7.87 -20.43
N GLU A 15 9.81 -6.82 -20.88
CA GLU A 15 10.88 -6.97 -21.90
C GLU A 15 11.95 -5.84 -21.83
N VAL A 16 12.17 -5.21 -20.66
CA VAL A 16 13.29 -4.25 -20.49
C VAL A 16 14.08 -4.50 -19.21
N ALA A 17 14.23 -5.77 -18.82
CA ALA A 17 14.99 -6.12 -17.62
C ALA A 17 15.84 -7.40 -17.72
N VAL A 18 16.00 -8.00 -18.90
CA VAL A 18 16.81 -9.23 -19.05
C VAL A 18 17.86 -9.08 -20.14
N SER A 19 18.68 -8.02 -20.06
CA SER A 19 19.97 -8.01 -20.77
C SER A 19 21.14 -7.51 -19.93
N CYS A 20 20.91 -7.04 -18.70
CA CYS A 20 21.92 -6.35 -17.91
C CYS A 20 22.79 -7.23 -17.00
N VAL A 21 22.84 -8.56 -17.17
CA VAL A 21 23.78 -9.40 -16.40
C VAL A 21 24.50 -10.42 -17.28
N SER A 22 25.22 -9.95 -18.29
CA SER A 22 26.36 -10.70 -18.86
C SER A 22 27.64 -9.87 -18.70
N GLY A 23 28.07 -9.72 -17.45
CA GLY A 23 29.42 -10.04 -17.01
C GLY A 23 30.65 -9.35 -17.59
N ASP A 24 30.58 -8.36 -18.49
CA ASP A 24 31.81 -7.67 -18.90
C ASP A 24 32.21 -6.61 -17.86
N ARG A 25 33.30 -6.92 -17.14
CA ARG A 25 33.91 -6.14 -16.04
C ARG A 25 34.61 -4.87 -16.53
N THR A 26 34.02 -4.17 -17.48
CA THR A 26 34.57 -2.93 -18.04
C THR A 26 34.22 -1.75 -17.12
N ALA A 27 35.13 -0.78 -16.97
CA ALA A 27 34.93 0.39 -16.12
C ALA A 27 33.63 1.18 -16.47
N ASP A 28 33.25 1.15 -17.74
CA ASP A 28 32.03 1.79 -18.24
C ASP A 28 30.76 1.12 -17.69
N ASN A 29 30.71 -0.22 -17.61
CA ASN A 29 29.59 -0.97 -17.02
C ASN A 29 29.41 -0.58 -15.55
N TRP A 30 30.51 -0.48 -14.81
CA TRP A 30 30.46 -0.04 -13.41
C TRP A 30 29.90 1.38 -13.27
N GLN A 31 30.31 2.30 -14.14
CA GLN A 31 29.82 3.67 -14.11
C GLN A 31 28.32 3.75 -14.46
N GLU A 32 27.86 2.99 -15.46
CA GLU A 32 26.44 2.90 -15.81
C GLU A 32 25.60 2.31 -14.69
N TYR A 33 26.08 1.24 -14.03
CA TYR A 33 25.43 0.70 -12.84
C TYR A 33 25.28 1.76 -11.74
N GLN A 34 26.32 2.56 -11.46
CA GLN A 34 26.24 3.61 -10.45
C GLN A 34 25.25 4.71 -10.83
N LYS A 35 25.20 5.11 -12.11
CA LYS A 35 24.19 6.05 -12.63
C LYS A 35 22.78 5.50 -12.44
N ALA A 36 22.53 4.26 -12.86
CA ALA A 36 21.24 3.59 -12.73
C ALA A 36 20.81 3.47 -11.26
N LYS A 37 21.73 3.06 -10.37
CA LYS A 37 21.48 2.98 -8.92
C LYS A 37 21.13 4.32 -8.32
N LYS A 38 21.82 5.40 -8.72
CA LYS A 38 21.51 6.77 -8.26
C LYS A 38 20.14 7.22 -8.77
N ALA A 39 19.81 6.93 -10.03
CA ALA A 39 18.50 7.23 -10.61
C ALA A 39 17.38 6.49 -9.87
N ALA A 40 17.54 5.19 -9.63
CA ALA A 40 16.57 4.39 -8.87
C ALA A 40 16.34 4.93 -7.45
N LYS A 41 17.42 5.28 -6.72
CA LYS A 41 17.30 5.92 -5.40
C LYS A 41 16.53 7.23 -5.44
N LYS A 42 16.77 8.08 -6.44
CA LYS A 42 16.02 9.34 -6.63
C LYS A 42 14.55 9.06 -6.91
N ALA A 43 14.25 8.11 -7.80
CA ALA A 43 12.87 7.74 -8.12
C ALA A 43 12.11 7.27 -6.87
N VAL A 44 12.74 6.42 -6.04
CA VAL A 44 12.16 5.96 -4.77
C VAL A 44 11.96 7.13 -3.80
N ALA A 45 12.93 8.05 -3.69
CA ALA A 45 12.80 9.22 -2.83
C ALA A 45 11.64 10.13 -3.26
N VAL A 46 11.50 10.38 -4.57
CA VAL A 46 10.38 11.15 -5.13
C VAL A 46 9.05 10.44 -4.85
N ALA A 47 8.95 9.14 -5.14
CA ALA A 47 7.73 8.37 -4.88
C ALA A 47 7.32 8.41 -3.40
N LYS A 48 8.28 8.28 -2.47
CA LYS A 48 8.03 8.41 -1.03
C LYS A 48 7.58 9.82 -0.64
N ALA A 49 8.25 10.85 -1.17
CA ALA A 49 7.89 12.24 -0.89
C ALA A 49 6.49 12.58 -1.44
N THR A 50 6.13 12.08 -2.62
CA THR A 50 4.79 12.25 -3.19
C THR A 50 3.74 11.49 -2.37
N HIS A 51 4.02 10.25 -1.95
CA HIS A 51 3.06 9.43 -1.22
C HIS A 51 2.79 9.94 0.21
N TYR A 52 3.83 10.39 0.91
CA TYR A 52 3.72 10.83 2.31
C TYR A 52 3.73 12.35 2.48
N GLY A 53 3.81 13.14 1.40
CA GLY A 53 3.95 14.60 1.47
C GLY A 53 2.82 15.26 2.25
N ASP A 54 1.58 14.81 2.09
CA ASP A 54 0.42 15.34 2.82
C ASP A 54 0.50 15.02 4.32
N VAL A 55 0.92 13.81 4.66
CA VAL A 55 1.13 13.39 6.05
C VAL A 55 2.19 14.28 6.71
N TYR A 56 3.32 14.51 6.04
CA TYR A 56 4.37 15.39 6.57
C TYR A 56 3.90 16.85 6.72
N ARG A 57 3.12 17.37 5.76
CA ARG A 57 2.53 18.70 5.88
C ARG A 57 1.57 18.82 7.08
N GLU A 58 0.76 17.80 7.34
CA GLU A 58 -0.15 17.79 8.50
C GLU A 58 0.63 17.69 9.82
N LEU A 59 1.76 16.98 9.82
CA LEU A 59 2.67 16.89 10.98
C LEU A 59 3.40 18.21 11.28
N GLU A 60 3.74 18.99 10.27
CA GLU A 60 4.34 20.33 10.43
C GLU A 60 3.33 21.39 10.86
N SER A 61 2.03 21.09 10.81
CA SER A 61 0.99 21.98 11.29
C SER A 61 0.98 22.06 12.82
N ARG A 62 0.37 23.13 13.37
CA ARG A 62 0.15 23.27 14.82
C ARG A 62 -0.65 22.10 15.43
N ASP A 63 -1.39 21.37 14.60
CA ASP A 63 -2.21 20.25 15.01
C ASP A 63 -1.54 18.89 14.82
N GLY A 64 -0.26 18.86 14.38
CA GLY A 64 0.49 17.64 14.11
C GLY A 64 0.53 16.68 15.30
N GLU A 65 0.67 17.19 16.52
CA GLU A 65 0.64 16.37 17.74
C GLU A 65 -0.69 15.64 17.94
N ARG A 66 -1.82 16.32 17.67
CA ARG A 66 -3.16 15.71 17.74
C ARG A 66 -3.34 14.66 16.64
N TYR A 67 -2.78 14.92 15.47
CA TYR A 67 -2.78 13.98 14.36
C TYR A 67 -2.01 12.69 14.69
N LEU A 68 -0.80 12.82 15.26
CA LEU A 68 0.02 11.68 15.72
C LEU A 68 -0.68 10.83 16.77
N TYR A 69 -1.47 11.44 17.66
CA TYR A 69 -2.26 10.70 18.64
C TYR A 69 -3.43 9.94 18.00
N ARG A 70 -4.14 10.58 17.07
CA ARG A 70 -5.36 10.04 16.45
C ARG A 70 -5.06 8.93 15.45
N LEU A 71 -4.03 9.08 14.63
CA LEU A 71 -3.68 8.16 13.55
C LEU A 71 -3.50 6.70 14.01
N PRO A 72 -2.64 6.37 15.00
CA PRO A 72 -2.48 5.00 15.48
C PRO A 72 -3.75 4.48 16.17
N LYS A 73 -4.50 5.34 16.87
CA LYS A 73 -5.78 4.98 17.49
C LYS A 73 -6.83 4.54 16.48
N THR A 74 -6.95 5.28 15.37
CA THR A 74 -7.87 4.91 14.28
C THR A 74 -7.47 3.59 13.65
N ARG A 75 -6.18 3.39 13.37
CA ARG A 75 -5.66 2.11 12.83
C ARG A 75 -5.94 0.94 13.78
N HIS A 76 -5.68 1.11 15.06
CA HIS A 76 -5.94 0.09 16.07
C HIS A 76 -7.43 -0.28 16.14
N ARG A 77 -8.32 0.71 16.13
CA ARG A 77 -9.78 0.47 16.08
C ARG A 77 -10.20 -0.27 14.81
N GLN A 78 -9.65 0.10 13.66
CA GLN A 78 -9.94 -0.57 12.38
C GLN A 78 -9.50 -2.04 12.39
N THR A 79 -8.40 -2.37 13.06
CA THR A 79 -7.94 -3.77 13.19
C THR A 79 -8.68 -4.55 14.27
N ASP A 80 -9.12 -3.89 15.35
CA ASP A 80 -9.85 -4.54 16.44
C ASP A 80 -11.27 -4.98 16.03
N ASP A 81 -11.93 -4.22 15.17
CA ASP A 81 -13.31 -4.46 14.75
C ASP A 81 -13.46 -5.81 14.01
N ILE A 82 -12.42 -6.23 13.28
CA ILE A 82 -12.41 -7.48 12.51
C ILE A 82 -12.26 -8.72 13.41
N GLY A 83 -11.62 -8.59 14.58
CA GLY A 83 -11.32 -9.72 15.47
C GLY A 83 -12.34 -9.99 16.57
N LYS A 84 -13.26 -9.06 16.84
CA LYS A 84 -14.18 -9.14 18.00
C LYS A 84 -15.62 -9.49 17.67
N PHE A 85 -16.00 -9.51 16.40
CA PHE A 85 -17.32 -9.98 16.01
C PHE A 85 -17.36 -11.50 15.91
N VAL A 86 -17.55 -12.18 17.04
CA VAL A 86 -18.05 -13.56 17.06
C VAL A 86 -19.57 -13.49 17.20
N GLY A 87 -20.21 -12.97 16.16
CA GLY A 87 -21.65 -12.99 16.02
C GLY A 87 -22.09 -14.33 15.45
N ILE A 88 -22.67 -15.20 16.27
CA ILE A 88 -23.27 -16.44 15.77
C ILE A 88 -24.65 -16.07 15.23
N ASN A 89 -24.91 -16.37 13.95
CA ASN A 89 -26.25 -16.26 13.40
C ASN A 89 -27.06 -17.50 13.79
N ASP A 90 -28.33 -17.32 14.13
CA ASP A 90 -29.25 -18.47 14.22
C ASP A 90 -29.63 -18.99 12.82
N GLU A 91 -30.37 -20.11 12.81
CA GLU A 91 -30.86 -20.75 11.57
C GLU A 91 -31.71 -19.81 10.70
N SER A 92 -32.27 -18.74 11.28
CA SER A 92 -33.04 -17.71 10.59
C SER A 92 -32.22 -16.47 10.18
N GLY A 93 -30.91 -16.49 10.42
CA GLY A 93 -30.00 -15.40 10.06
C GLY A 93 -30.00 -14.22 11.04
N HIS A 94 -30.66 -14.33 12.19
CA HIS A 94 -30.62 -13.29 13.22
C HIS A 94 -29.35 -13.41 14.05
N LEU A 95 -28.72 -12.26 14.28
CA LEU A 95 -27.50 -12.15 15.04
C LEU A 95 -27.77 -12.39 16.55
N LEU A 96 -27.21 -13.46 17.12
CA LEU A 96 -27.20 -13.65 18.56
C LEU A 96 -26.09 -12.82 19.22
N THR A 97 -26.51 -11.74 19.87
CA THR A 97 -25.65 -10.91 20.74
C THR A 97 -25.64 -11.38 22.20
N ASP A 98 -26.59 -12.25 22.59
CA ASP A 98 -26.74 -12.72 23.97
C ASP A 98 -25.90 -13.99 24.20
N ARG A 99 -24.79 -13.87 24.93
CA ARG A 99 -23.83 -14.96 25.19
C ARG A 99 -24.48 -16.21 25.77
N LYS A 100 -25.59 -16.07 26.53
CA LYS A 100 -26.32 -17.21 27.12
C LYS A 100 -27.14 -18.00 26.10
N LYS A 101 -27.50 -17.39 24.96
CA LYS A 101 -28.27 -18.04 23.89
C LYS A 101 -27.37 -18.65 22.81
N ALA A 102 -26.13 -18.17 22.71
CA ALA A 102 -25.13 -18.62 21.75
C ALA A 102 -24.40 -19.91 22.14
N LEU A 103 -24.48 -20.31 23.41
CA LEU A 103 -23.96 -21.57 23.94
C LEU A 103 -25.15 -22.50 24.21
N LYS A 104 -25.46 -23.36 23.25
CA LYS A 104 -26.42 -24.46 23.42
C LYS A 104 -25.72 -25.78 23.13
#